data_AF-A0A519XWT2-F1
#
_entry.id   AF-A0A519XWT2-F1
#
_cell.length_a   1.000
_cell.length_b   1.000
_cell.length_c   1.000
_cell.angle_alpha   90.00
_cell.angle_beta   90.00
_cell.angle_gamma   90.00
#
_symmetry.space_group_name_H-M   'P 1'
#
loop_
_entity.id
_entity.type
_entity.pdbx_description
1 polymer ?
#
loop_
_entity_poly.entity_id
_entity_poly.type
_entity_poly.pdbx_seq_one_letter_code
_entity_poly.pdbx_strand_id
1 'polypeptide(L)'
;MIRHVPSREIDRPQWDALITDAPNGLIYALTWYLDIVSPGWEALIKEEAGRYVAVLPLPVRRKFGLRYLQQPLFAQQLGLFALHPPTAADWQQVAQLLRRHFRFITQYAFNTGNAELLGAGKPGLAGLVFTT
;
A
#
# COMPACT_ATOMS: atom_id res chain seq x y z
N MET A 1 14.39 2.00 5.03
CA MET A 1 14.18 0.69 4.34
C MET A 1 12.71 0.35 4.40
N ILE A 2 12.14 -0.21 3.33
CA ILE A 2 10.72 -0.63 3.30
C ILE A 2 10.63 -2.12 3.64
N ARG A 3 9.77 -2.47 4.60
CA ARG A 3 9.49 -3.85 5.03
C ARG A 3 8.04 -4.25 4.77
N HIS A 4 7.83 -5.54 4.50
CA HIS A 4 6.51 -6.15 4.34
C HIS A 4 6.05 -6.80 5.65
N VAL A 5 4.83 -6.50 6.10
CA VAL A 5 4.37 -6.80 7.47
C VAL A 5 2.90 -7.21 7.45
N PRO A 6 2.47 -8.26 8.16
CA PRO A 6 1.04 -8.55 8.33
C PRO A 6 0.38 -7.54 9.28
N SER A 7 -0.89 -7.21 9.07
CA SER A 7 -1.64 -6.22 9.87
C SER A 7 -1.57 -6.41 11.39
N ARG A 8 -1.48 -7.66 11.86
CA ARG A 8 -1.36 -8.00 13.29
C ARG A 8 -0.05 -7.56 13.94
N GLU A 9 0.99 -7.26 13.14
CA GLU A 9 2.32 -6.85 13.61
C GLU A 9 2.56 -5.33 13.42
N ILE A 10 1.52 -4.59 13.00
CA ILE A 10 1.60 -3.15 12.80
C ILE A 10 1.37 -2.42 14.13
N ASP A 11 2.26 -1.48 14.45
CA ASP A 11 1.97 -0.40 15.41
C ASP A 11 0.81 0.47 14.88
N ARG A 12 -0.41 0.16 15.34
CA ARG A 12 -1.65 0.79 14.90
C ARG A 12 -1.72 2.28 15.24
N PRO A 13 -1.39 2.72 16.48
CA PRO A 13 -1.32 4.15 16.79
C PRO A 13 -0.42 4.93 15.84
N GLN A 14 0.78 4.43 15.54
CA GLN A 14 1.71 5.11 14.64
C GLN A 14 1.21 5.11 13.19
N TRP A 15 0.59 4.02 12.75
CA TRP A 15 -0.04 3.93 11.43
C TRP A 15 -1.17 4.96 11.27
N ASP A 16 -2.14 4.97 12.18
CA ASP A 16 -3.32 5.84 12.08
C ASP A 16 -2.96 7.32 12.22
N ALA A 17 -1.95 7.64 13.05
CA ALA A 17 -1.37 8.97 13.11
C ALA A 17 -0.77 9.40 11.76
N LEU A 18 0.05 8.55 11.14
CA LEU A 18 0.62 8.86 9.81
C LEU A 18 -0.46 9.03 8.75
N ILE A 19 -1.49 8.17 8.72
CA ILE A 19 -2.58 8.30 7.74
C ILE A 19 -3.34 9.62 7.93
N THR A 20 -3.51 10.07 9.17
CA THR A 20 -4.21 11.32 9.49
C THR A 20 -3.35 12.55 9.15
N ASP A 21 -2.04 12.47 9.35
CA ASP A 21 -1.10 13.57 9.12
C ASP A 21 -0.62 13.67 7.66
N ALA A 22 -0.70 12.58 6.89
CA ALA A 22 -0.23 12.56 5.51
C ALA A 22 -1.09 13.45 4.60
N PRO A 23 -0.49 14.26 3.70
CA PRO A 23 -1.22 15.13 2.77
C PRO A 23 -2.10 14.35 1.78
N ASN A 24 -1.82 13.07 1.56
CA ASN A 24 -2.64 12.18 0.74
C ASN A 24 -3.43 11.15 1.56
N GLY A 25 -3.58 11.37 2.87
CA GLY A 25 -4.33 10.53 3.80
C GLY A 25 -5.79 10.32 3.39
N LEU A 26 -6.28 9.08 3.58
CA LEU A 26 -7.67 8.71 3.28
C LEU A 26 -8.22 7.81 4.38
N ILE A 27 -9.50 7.97 4.72
CA ILE A 27 -10.21 7.14 5.72
C ILE A 27 -10.11 5.65 5.39
N TYR A 28 -10.04 5.31 4.10
CA TYR A 28 -9.92 3.93 3.62
C TYR A 28 -8.64 3.22 4.06
N ALA A 29 -7.62 3.97 4.48
CA ALA A 29 -6.34 3.44 4.91
C ALA A 29 -6.18 3.36 6.44
N LEU A 30 -7.17 3.81 7.22
CA LEU A 30 -7.15 3.65 8.68
C LEU A 30 -7.29 2.17 9.06
N THR A 31 -6.63 1.77 10.14
CA THR A 31 -6.56 0.36 10.53
C THR A 31 -7.94 -0.24 10.79
N TRP A 32 -8.81 0.49 11.49
CA TRP A 32 -10.19 0.05 11.77
C TRP A 32 -10.99 -0.20 10.49
N TYR A 33 -10.79 0.65 9.46
CA TYR A 33 -11.51 0.54 8.20
C TYR A 33 -11.02 -0.69 7.42
N LEU A 34 -9.70 -0.83 7.30
CA LEU A 34 -9.06 -1.95 6.63
C LEU A 34 -9.39 -3.30 7.28
N ASP A 35 -9.51 -3.35 8.61
CA ASP A 35 -9.93 -4.54 9.33
C ASP A 35 -11.35 -5.00 8.96
N ILE A 36 -12.25 -4.06 8.66
CA ILE A 36 -13.64 -4.37 8.26
C ILE A 36 -13.68 -4.81 6.79
N VAL A 37 -13.06 -4.03 5.89
CA VAL A 37 -13.23 -4.25 4.44
C VAL A 37 -12.25 -5.26 3.84
N SER A 38 -11.13 -5.49 4.51
CA SER A 38 -10.09 -6.43 4.10
C SER A 38 -9.45 -7.15 5.31
N PRO A 39 -10.20 -7.98 6.05
CA PRO A 39 -9.63 -8.74 7.17
C PRO A 39 -8.40 -9.55 6.74
N GLY A 40 -7.32 -9.47 7.53
CA GLY A 40 -6.05 -10.12 7.20
C GLY A 40 -5.21 -9.40 6.14
N TRP A 41 -5.46 -8.10 5.93
CA TRP A 41 -4.61 -7.24 5.10
C TRP A 41 -3.15 -7.25 5.60
N GLU A 42 -2.24 -6.91 4.69
CA GLU A 42 -0.80 -6.80 4.92
C GLU A 42 -0.36 -5.37 4.57
N ALA A 43 0.90 -5.02 4.78
CA ALA A 43 1.38 -3.66 4.51
C ALA A 43 2.83 -3.62 4.06
N LEU A 44 3.18 -2.58 3.32
CA LEU A 44 4.56 -2.10 3.21
C LEU A 44 4.74 -0.88 4.12
N ILE A 45 5.82 -0.86 4.88
CA ILE A 45 6.11 0.19 5.85
C ILE A 45 7.54 0.69 5.63
N LYS A 46 7.68 1.99 5.41
CA LYS A 46 8.96 2.70 5.46
C LYS A 46 9.12 3.31 6.84
N GLU A 47 10.20 2.94 7.51
CA GLU A 47 10.53 3.41 8.85
C GLU A 47 11.88 4.16 8.84
N GLU A 48 11.92 5.28 9.55
CA GLU A 48 13.12 6.08 9.77
C GLU A 48 13.20 6.43 11.26
N ALA A 49 14.33 6.10 11.91
CA ALA A 49 14.56 6.31 13.35
C ALA A 49 13.40 5.82 14.26
N GLY A 50 12.82 4.66 13.97
CA GLY A 50 11.73 4.06 14.75
C GLY A 50 10.34 4.66 14.49
N ARG A 51 10.18 5.49 13.45
CA ARG A 51 8.91 6.12 13.08
C ARG A 51 8.52 5.76 11.65
N TYR A 52 7.26 5.43 11.45
CA TYR A 52 6.67 5.29 10.12
C TYR A 52 6.68 6.65 9.45
N VAL A 53 7.24 6.68 8.23
CA VAL A 53 7.29 7.89 7.39
C VAL A 53 6.53 7.68 6.07
N ALA A 54 6.32 6.42 5.68
CA ALA A 54 5.40 6.05 4.61
C ALA A 54 4.80 4.66 4.84
N VAL A 55 3.55 4.48 4.47
CA VAL A 55 2.84 3.19 4.56
C VAL A 55 2.00 2.93 3.33
N LEU A 56 1.89 1.67 2.93
CA LEU A 56 1.04 1.22 1.84
C LEU A 56 0.22 0.02 2.30
N PRO A 57 -1.11 0.15 2.47
CA PRO A 57 -1.97 -0.97 2.81
C PRO A 57 -2.10 -1.92 1.61
N LEU A 58 -2.05 -3.22 1.90
CA LEU A 58 -2.14 -4.31 0.94
C LEU A 58 -3.38 -5.17 1.25
N PRO A 59 -4.51 -4.93 0.57
CA PRO A 59 -5.69 -5.78 0.67
C PRO A 59 -5.43 -7.15 0.03
N VAL A 60 -4.97 -8.11 0.83
CA VAL A 60 -4.61 -9.45 0.35
C VAL A 60 -5.83 -10.34 0.30
N ARG A 61 -6.04 -11.01 -0.83
CA ARG A 61 -7.03 -12.08 -1.01
C ARG A 61 -6.35 -13.41 -1.29
N ARG A 62 -7.06 -14.49 -0.96
CA ARG A 62 -6.63 -15.87 -1.17
C ARG A 62 -7.71 -16.63 -1.93
N LYS A 63 -7.35 -17.22 -3.06
CA LYS A 63 -8.23 -18.12 -3.82
C LYS A 63 -7.41 -19.27 -4.39
N PHE A 64 -7.84 -20.50 -4.17
CA PHE A 64 -7.13 -21.72 -4.60
C PHE A 64 -5.62 -21.74 -4.22
N GLY A 65 -5.29 -21.28 -3.00
CA GLY A 65 -3.91 -21.21 -2.51
C GLY A 65 -3.05 -20.06 -3.08
N LEU A 66 -3.58 -19.29 -4.04
CA LEU A 66 -2.90 -18.13 -4.61
C LEU A 66 -3.20 -16.86 -3.82
N ARG A 67 -2.16 -16.09 -3.48
CA ARG A 67 -2.28 -14.75 -2.89
C ARG A 67 -2.22 -13.68 -3.98
N TYR A 68 -3.14 -12.73 -3.92
CA TYR A 68 -3.21 -11.61 -4.85
C TYR A 68 -3.76 -10.36 -4.15
N LEU A 69 -3.45 -9.19 -4.70
CA LEU A 69 -4.01 -7.93 -4.23
C LEU A 69 -5.31 -7.62 -4.94
N GLN A 70 -6.33 -7.28 -4.16
CA GLN A 70 -7.63 -6.86 -4.68
C GLN A 70 -8.22 -5.80 -3.76
N GLN A 71 -8.34 -4.59 -4.30
CA GLN A 71 -8.97 -3.47 -3.60
C GLN A 71 -10.40 -3.81 -3.14
N PRO A 72 -10.77 -3.50 -1.90
CA PRO A 72 -12.13 -3.71 -1.40
C PRO A 72 -13.14 -2.82 -2.13
N LEU A 73 -14.36 -3.33 -2.35
CA LEU A 73 -15.43 -2.63 -3.08
C LEU A 73 -15.73 -1.23 -2.55
N PHE A 74 -15.55 -1.00 -1.24
CA PHE A 74 -15.87 0.26 -0.58
C PHE A 74 -14.66 1.17 -0.34
N ALA A 75 -13.45 0.75 -0.71
CA ALA A 75 -12.28 1.62 -0.72
C ALA A 75 -12.11 2.15 -2.15
N GLN A 76 -12.32 3.44 -2.40
CA GLN A 76 -12.21 3.99 -3.76
C GLN A 76 -10.76 4.13 -4.23
N GLN A 77 -9.87 4.54 -3.33
CA GLN A 77 -8.45 4.71 -3.62
C GLN A 77 -7.61 4.29 -2.42
N LEU A 78 -6.53 3.57 -2.68
CA LEU A 78 -5.47 3.26 -1.71
C LEU A 78 -4.14 3.67 -2.34
N GLY A 79 -3.01 3.46 -1.66
CA GLY A 79 -1.75 3.92 -2.22
C GLY A 79 -0.63 3.96 -1.21
N LEU A 80 0.47 4.59 -1.60
CA LEU A 80 1.54 4.92 -0.68
C LEU A 80 1.19 6.25 -0.01
N PHE A 81 0.87 6.20 1.27
CA PHE A 81 0.63 7.35 2.13
C PHE A 81 1.95 7.72 2.81
N ALA A 82 2.34 8.98 2.78
CA ALA A 82 3.64 9.39 3.29
C ALA A 82 3.61 10.83 3.81
N LEU A 83 4.39 11.10 4.87
CA LEU A 83 4.53 12.45 5.42
C LEU A 83 5.30 13.39 4.48
N HIS A 84 6.15 12.82 3.62
CA HIS A 84 6.92 13.51 2.60
C HIS A 84 6.81 12.80 1.24
N PRO A 85 7.01 13.50 0.11
CA PRO A 85 6.98 12.89 -1.22
C PRO A 85 7.93 11.68 -1.32
N PRO A 86 7.43 10.48 -1.70
CA PRO A 86 8.28 9.30 -1.82
C PRO A 86 9.28 9.43 -2.98
N THR A 87 10.52 9.02 -2.74
CA THR A 87 11.61 9.09 -3.72
C THR A 87 11.49 8.02 -4.81
N ALA A 88 12.25 8.15 -5.91
CA ALA A 88 12.30 7.10 -6.94
C ALA A 88 12.76 5.73 -6.38
N ALA A 89 13.68 5.73 -5.42
CA ALA A 89 14.16 4.51 -4.77
C ALA A 89 13.06 3.84 -3.93
N ASP A 90 12.21 4.64 -3.25
CA ASP A 90 11.08 4.11 -2.48
C ASP A 90 10.11 3.35 -3.41
N TRP A 91 9.79 3.93 -4.57
CA TRP A 91 8.92 3.30 -5.56
C TRP A 91 9.53 2.03 -6.16
N GLN A 92 10.83 2.02 -6.44
CA GLN A 92 11.53 0.82 -6.90
C GLN A 92 11.45 -0.31 -5.87
N GLN A 93 11.64 0.01 -4.59
CA GLN A 93 11.58 -0.97 -3.51
C GLN A 93 10.14 -1.49 -3.28
N VAL A 94 9.14 -0.59 -3.30
CA VAL A 94 7.72 -0.99 -3.28
C VAL A 94 7.43 -1.96 -4.40
N ALA A 95 7.84 -1.64 -5.62
CA ALA A 95 7.57 -2.49 -6.77
C ALA A 95 8.26 -3.86 -6.69
N GLN A 96 9.51 -3.90 -6.21
CA GLN A 96 10.23 -5.14 -5.98
C GLN A 96 9.52 -6.02 -4.94
N LEU A 97 9.06 -5.44 -3.82
CA LEU A 97 8.34 -6.16 -2.78
C LEU A 97 6.98 -6.67 -3.28
N LEU A 98 6.23 -5.85 -4.01
CA LEU A 98 4.96 -6.25 -4.60
C LEU A 98 5.12 -7.47 -5.52
N ARG A 99 6.10 -7.45 -6.44
CA ARG A 99 6.38 -8.58 -7.34
C ARG A 99 6.83 -9.84 -6.60
N ARG A 100 7.59 -9.69 -5.51
CA ARG A 100 8.09 -10.81 -4.71
C ARG A 100 6.96 -11.51 -3.95
N HIS A 101 6.00 -10.75 -3.43
CA HIS A 101 4.97 -11.28 -2.52
C HIS A 101 3.64 -11.61 -3.22
N PHE A 102 3.34 -10.96 -4.35
CA PHE A 102 2.06 -11.09 -5.05
C PHE A 102 2.27 -11.45 -6.52
N ARG A 103 1.69 -12.58 -6.92
CA ARG A 103 1.75 -13.06 -8.31
C ARG A 103 0.78 -12.30 -9.22
N PHE A 104 -0.31 -11.78 -8.65
CA PHE A 104 -1.33 -11.03 -9.37
C PHE A 104 -1.77 -9.81 -8.55
N ILE A 105 -2.02 -8.70 -9.22
CA ILE A 105 -2.59 -7.47 -8.64
C ILE A 105 -3.79 -7.13 -9.51
N THR A 106 -4.98 -7.58 -9.10
CA THR A 106 -6.13 -7.50 -10.00
C THR A 106 -6.62 -6.08 -10.09
N GLN A 107 -6.92 -5.42 -8.96
CA GLN A 107 -7.39 -4.02 -8.94
C GLN A 107 -6.73 -3.29 -7.78
N TYR A 108 -6.04 -2.17 -8.08
CA TYR A 108 -5.45 -1.29 -7.09
C TYR A 108 -5.36 0.14 -7.64
N ALA A 109 -6.39 0.94 -7.39
CA ALA A 109 -6.43 2.34 -7.74
C ALA A 109 -5.57 3.13 -6.76
N PHE A 110 -4.41 3.59 -7.23
CA PHE A 110 -3.55 4.49 -6.48
C PHE A 110 -4.24 5.84 -6.23
N ASN A 111 -4.01 6.43 -5.06
CA ASN A 111 -4.61 7.69 -4.67
C ASN A 111 -4.08 8.85 -5.53
N THR A 112 -4.81 9.96 -5.56
CA THR A 112 -4.45 11.14 -6.38
C THR A 112 -3.10 11.74 -6.01
N GLY A 113 -2.65 11.58 -4.77
CA GLY A 113 -1.29 11.93 -4.32
C GLY A 113 -0.19 11.01 -4.86
N ASN A 114 -0.55 9.96 -5.59
CA ASN A 114 0.36 9.07 -6.31
C ASN A 114 0.26 9.25 -7.84
N ALA A 115 -0.21 10.42 -8.31
CA ALA A 115 -0.41 10.76 -9.74
C ALA A 115 0.81 10.48 -10.65
N GLU A 116 2.02 10.50 -10.09
CA GLU A 116 3.26 10.15 -10.79
C GLU A 116 3.29 8.70 -11.29
N LEU A 117 2.38 7.83 -10.83
CA LEU A 117 2.16 6.48 -11.34
C LEU A 117 1.19 6.42 -12.53
N LEU A 118 0.38 7.45 -12.73
CA LEU A 118 -0.67 7.51 -13.75
C LEU A 118 -0.18 8.15 -15.06
N GLY A 119 0.86 8.99 -15.02
CA GLY A 119 1.30 9.81 -16.17
C GLY A 119 2.41 9.23 -17.06
N ALA A 120 3.41 8.56 -16.50
CA ALA A 120 4.48 7.90 -17.25
C ALA A 120 5.26 7.01 -16.29
N GLY A 121 5.32 5.70 -16.58
CA GLY A 121 5.79 4.66 -15.67
C GLY A 121 7.11 4.97 -14.95
N LYS A 122 7.05 5.00 -13.62
CA LYS A 122 8.26 4.89 -12.79
C LYS A 122 8.91 3.52 -12.96
N PRO A 123 10.26 3.45 -12.95
CA PRO A 123 10.99 2.20 -13.09
C PRO A 123 10.59 1.23 -11.98
N GLY A 124 10.07 0.06 -12.36
CA GLY A 124 9.71 -0.99 -11.43
C GLY A 124 8.23 -1.36 -11.40
N LEU A 125 7.29 -0.51 -11.81
CA LEU A 125 5.87 -0.91 -11.84
C LEU A 125 5.39 -1.37 -13.23
N ALA A 126 6.16 -1.06 -14.28
CA ALA A 126 5.97 -1.62 -15.61
C ALA A 126 5.95 -3.16 -15.55
N GLY A 127 4.84 -3.78 -15.95
CA GLY A 127 4.63 -5.23 -15.91
C GLY A 127 3.84 -5.76 -14.70
N LEU A 128 3.48 -4.92 -13.72
CA LEU A 128 2.36 -5.23 -12.84
C LEU A 128 1.08 -4.99 -13.65
N VAL A 129 0.41 -6.07 -14.03
CA VAL A 129 -0.85 -5.99 -14.77
C VAL A 129 -1.95 -5.64 -13.77
N PHE A 130 -2.36 -4.38 -13.73
CA PHE A 130 -3.58 -3.94 -13.05
C PHE A 130 -4.74 -4.16 -14.02
N THR A 131 -5.54 -5.19 -13.81
CA THR A 131 -6.72 -5.48 -14.64
C THR A 131 -7.91 -4.69 -14.12
N THR A 132 -8.37 -3.71 -14.89
CA THR A 132 -9.54 -2.89 -14.54
C THR A 132 -10.78 -3.72 -14.22
#